data_AF-A0A349YAG2-F1
#
_entry.id   AF-A0A349YAG2-F1
#
_cell.length_a   1.000
_cell.length_b   1.000
_cell.length_c   1.000
_cell.angle_alpha   90.00
_cell.angle_beta   90.00
_cell.angle_gamma   90.00
#
_symmetry.space_group_name_H-M   'P 1'
#
loop_
_entity.id
_entity.type
_entity.pdbx_description
1 polymer ?
#
loop_
_entity_poly.entity_id
_entity_poly.type
_entity_poly.pdbx_seq_one_letter_code
_entity_poly.pdbx_strand_id
1 'polypeptide(L)'
;LNRGPRGYAFLLAGYTTAFIGFPAVTSPDTIFDTVVARSEEIILGTVVAVLFASLFFPASVRPMLRSRIGSWMGDAADWCRQILTRGHAHGPRNRLAADLVQFEALIEFMRRDDPRHAGAAVSMERLRERMLLMLPVLSSIADRLGALRAGGRALPPGLVTLIADLAQWLEQPGRSSASAYATLRARIVALKPAVDGELDHLLLVTLLLRLEELVDLWQDCTTLHAAIDAGTAPSDTAHYRVRTQRVDHVRHVDYGMALFSAASAGVALMTYCVLWIGLGWEGGGNGAMMAAVAAAFFAAQDDPAPSMLSFLLWAIVASLVAGVYLFGIFPAVHDFGSLVLVLAVIFLPLGLLLHRPKTALIGLPLTVNLVALLNVQNTYSANIQSFINSAVAMFIGIGFAVVMTRLFRSVGAEWTARRLVRQGWNTLADAAEGRGQQDRQQFAARMLDLLGLLAPRLAATPEGSDIASVDMLTEARIGLNILQLRRSRHGLPPASVAAIDAILDDIARHYRAQAAQRRPVPAPAGLQTRLEASLKRVQTVAAGKARDEAVMGLIGLRYALFPEAPVVDTPAQTPAAAPGLPAPR
;
A
#
# COMPACT_ATOMS: atom_id res chain seq x y z
N LEU A 1 5.30 12.74 0.90
CA LEU A 1 6.68 13.03 0.46
C LEU A 1 7.01 12.21 -0.78
N ASN A 2 7.81 12.76 -1.70
CA ASN A 2 8.29 12.04 -2.87
C ASN A 2 9.32 10.99 -2.41
N ARG A 3 8.93 9.71 -2.32
CA ARG A 3 9.79 8.59 -1.89
C ARG A 3 10.82 8.16 -2.96
N GLY A 4 10.87 8.88 -4.08
CA GLY A 4 11.81 8.61 -5.17
C GLY A 4 13.22 9.19 -4.93
N PRO A 5 14.15 8.97 -5.86
CA PRO A 5 15.57 9.35 -5.72
C PRO A 5 15.82 10.84 -5.45
N ARG A 6 14.90 11.72 -5.87
CA ARG A 6 14.97 13.16 -5.58
C ARG A 6 14.89 13.45 -4.08
N GLY A 7 14.01 12.76 -3.34
CA GLY A 7 13.92 12.90 -1.89
C GLY A 7 15.17 12.34 -1.19
N TYR A 8 15.72 11.25 -1.73
CA TYR A 8 16.98 10.67 -1.24
C TYR A 8 18.17 11.64 -1.40
N ALA A 9 18.26 12.38 -2.52
CA ALA A 9 19.32 13.38 -2.71
C ALA A 9 19.29 14.50 -1.65
N PHE A 10 18.10 15.02 -1.30
CA PHE A 10 17.96 16.02 -0.23
C PHE A 10 18.27 15.44 1.15
N LEU A 11 17.86 14.19 1.39
CA LEU A 11 18.22 13.47 2.60
C LEU A 11 19.74 13.33 2.74
N LEU A 12 20.41 12.94 1.65
CA LEU A 12 21.86 12.80 1.54
C LEU A 12 22.58 14.12 1.88
N ALA A 13 22.17 15.20 1.23
CA ALA A 13 22.74 16.53 1.47
C ALA A 13 22.58 16.96 2.94
N GLY A 14 21.40 16.74 3.52
CA GLY A 14 21.10 17.12 4.90
C GLY A 14 21.99 16.40 5.93
N TYR A 15 22.08 15.08 5.86
CA TYR A 15 22.90 14.35 6.84
C TYR A 15 24.40 14.56 6.59
N THR A 16 24.86 14.71 5.34
CA THR A 16 26.27 15.00 5.04
C THR A 16 26.68 16.36 5.61
N THR A 17 25.80 17.36 5.52
CA THR A 17 26.02 18.67 6.15
C THR A 17 26.20 18.52 7.66
N ALA A 18 25.43 17.65 8.33
CA ALA A 18 25.60 17.40 9.75
C ALA A 18 26.91 16.66 10.09
N PHE A 19 27.28 15.63 9.32
CA PHE A 19 28.54 14.89 9.55
C PHE A 19 29.79 15.73 9.38
N ILE A 20 29.79 16.67 8.43
CA ILE A 20 30.96 17.50 8.15
C ILE A 20 30.91 18.77 9.00
N GLY A 21 29.75 19.41 9.12
CA GLY A 21 29.59 20.72 9.74
C GLY A 21 29.76 20.71 11.26
N PHE A 22 29.17 19.74 11.98
CA PHE A 22 29.22 19.76 13.44
C PHE A 22 30.62 19.48 14.02
N PRO A 23 31.39 18.50 13.52
CA PRO A 23 32.76 18.30 13.99
C PRO A 23 33.70 19.46 13.65
N ALA A 24 33.47 20.17 12.54
CA ALA A 24 34.30 21.31 12.12
C ALA A 24 33.84 22.67 12.70
N VAL A 25 32.75 22.72 13.46
CA VAL A 25 32.15 24.00 13.89
C VAL A 25 33.06 24.82 14.83
N THR A 26 33.96 24.14 15.54
CA THR A 26 34.94 24.75 16.44
C THR A 26 36.20 25.22 15.73
N SER A 27 36.39 24.84 14.46
CA SER A 27 37.56 25.17 13.62
C SER A 27 37.10 25.55 12.21
N PRO A 28 36.39 26.70 12.06
CA PRO A 28 35.73 27.08 10.81
C PRO A 28 36.73 27.36 9.66
N ASP A 29 37.98 27.62 9.97
CA ASP A 29 39.09 27.83 9.03
C ASP A 29 39.43 26.58 8.21
N THR A 30 39.27 25.38 8.77
CA THR A 30 39.59 24.11 8.08
C THR A 30 38.39 23.46 7.41
N ILE A 31 37.22 24.12 7.45
CA ILE A 31 35.97 23.50 6.99
C ILE A 31 35.97 23.22 5.49
N PHE A 32 36.58 24.10 4.69
CA PHE A 32 36.66 23.91 3.23
C PHE A 32 37.48 22.66 2.89
N ASP A 33 38.67 22.54 3.47
CA ASP A 33 39.55 21.39 3.26
C ASP A 33 38.90 20.09 3.75
N THR A 34 38.21 20.15 4.89
CA THR A 34 37.46 19.02 5.43
C THR A 34 36.35 18.57 4.48
N VAL A 35 35.58 19.51 3.91
CA VAL A 35 34.51 19.20 2.95
C VAL A 35 35.07 18.59 1.67
N VAL A 36 36.18 19.12 1.14
CA VAL A 36 36.83 18.59 -0.07
C VAL A 36 37.34 17.17 0.19
N ALA A 37 38.10 16.95 1.26
CA ALA A 37 38.63 15.64 1.62
C ALA A 37 37.51 14.60 1.79
N ARG A 38 36.42 14.96 2.51
CA ARG A 38 35.25 14.08 2.68
C ARG A 38 34.55 13.78 1.35
N SER A 39 34.48 14.75 0.45
CA SER A 39 33.88 14.55 -0.88
C SER A 39 34.71 13.58 -1.70
N GLU A 40 36.04 13.73 -1.70
CA GLU A 40 36.97 12.81 -2.36
C GLU A 40 36.89 11.39 -1.77
N GLU A 41 36.87 11.26 -0.45
CA GLU A 41 36.69 9.97 0.26
C GLU A 41 35.38 9.28 -0.14
N ILE A 42 34.25 10.01 -0.17
CA ILE A 42 32.94 9.46 -0.54
C ILE A 42 32.92 9.05 -2.01
N ILE A 43 33.46 9.88 -2.91
CA ILE A 43 33.52 9.58 -4.35
C ILE A 43 34.39 8.35 -4.58
N LEU A 44 35.60 8.32 -4.03
CA LEU A 44 36.51 7.19 -4.15
C LEU A 44 35.89 5.92 -3.58
N GLY A 45 35.34 5.99 -2.37
CA GLY A 45 34.65 4.85 -1.74
C GLY A 45 33.48 4.33 -2.58
N THR A 46 32.68 5.23 -3.15
CA THR A 46 31.56 4.85 -4.04
C THR A 46 32.06 4.21 -5.33
N VAL A 47 33.07 4.79 -5.99
CA VAL A 47 33.63 4.26 -7.24
C VAL A 47 34.26 2.88 -7.00
N VAL A 48 35.06 2.72 -5.94
CA VAL A 48 35.68 1.45 -5.59
C VAL A 48 34.62 0.40 -5.24
N ALA A 49 33.58 0.76 -4.48
CA ALA A 49 32.50 -0.16 -4.14
C ALA A 49 31.70 -0.60 -5.37
N VAL A 50 31.35 0.33 -6.27
CA VAL A 50 30.63 0.03 -7.52
C VAL A 50 31.48 -0.81 -8.45
N LEU A 51 32.77 -0.49 -8.59
CA LEU A 51 33.71 -1.23 -9.43
C LEU A 51 33.94 -2.64 -8.87
N PHE A 52 34.13 -2.78 -7.56
CA PHE A 52 34.26 -4.08 -6.91
C PHE A 52 32.98 -4.92 -7.07
N ALA A 53 31.81 -4.34 -6.80
CA ALA A 53 30.54 -5.03 -6.98
C ALA A 53 30.31 -5.44 -8.44
N SER A 54 30.59 -4.57 -9.40
CA SER A 54 30.39 -4.87 -10.83
C SER A 54 31.38 -5.91 -11.38
N LEU A 55 32.63 -5.93 -10.90
CA LEU A 55 33.64 -6.89 -11.35
C LEU A 55 33.51 -8.26 -10.68
N PHE A 56 33.32 -8.31 -9.37
CA PHE A 56 33.34 -9.56 -8.60
C PHE A 56 31.95 -10.18 -8.41
N PHE A 57 30.89 -9.36 -8.36
CA PHE A 57 29.53 -9.80 -8.08
C PHE A 57 28.50 -9.12 -9.02
N PRO A 58 28.56 -9.34 -10.35
CA PRO A 58 27.58 -8.79 -11.28
C PRO A 58 26.19 -9.37 -10.99
N ALA A 59 25.46 -8.72 -10.09
CA ALA A 59 24.14 -9.13 -9.65
C ALA A 59 23.10 -8.45 -10.54
N SER A 60 22.39 -9.23 -11.35
CA SER A 60 21.20 -8.73 -12.03
C SER A 60 20.05 -8.60 -11.03
N VAL A 61 19.32 -7.48 -11.08
CA VAL A 61 18.11 -7.26 -10.25
C VAL A 61 16.94 -8.16 -10.70
N ARG A 62 17.05 -8.74 -11.91
CA ARG A 62 16.02 -9.59 -12.55
C ARG A 62 15.51 -10.73 -11.66
N PRO A 63 16.33 -11.59 -11.02
CA PRO A 63 15.84 -12.74 -10.25
C PRO A 63 15.04 -12.31 -9.01
N MET A 64 15.50 -11.26 -8.32
CA MET A 64 14.78 -10.68 -7.17
C MET A 64 13.41 -10.16 -7.61
N LEU A 65 13.38 -9.45 -8.73
CA LEU A 65 12.17 -8.86 -9.28
C LEU A 65 11.19 -9.93 -9.79
N ARG A 66 11.68 -10.95 -10.48
CA ARG A 66 10.90 -12.13 -10.90
C ARG A 66 10.30 -12.84 -9.71
N SER A 67 11.08 -13.08 -8.66
CA SER A 67 10.59 -13.72 -7.43
C SER A 67 9.49 -12.89 -6.76
N ARG A 68 9.67 -11.57 -6.65
CA ARG A 68 8.65 -10.65 -6.12
C ARG A 68 7.36 -10.69 -6.95
N ILE A 69 7.45 -10.53 -8.27
CA ILE A 69 6.27 -10.53 -9.15
C ILE A 69 5.59 -11.90 -9.14
N GLY A 70 6.35 -12.99 -9.16
CA GLY A 70 5.82 -14.34 -9.03
C GLY A 70 5.06 -14.54 -7.73
N SER A 71 5.61 -14.07 -6.60
CA SER A 71 4.90 -14.14 -5.31
C SER A 71 3.58 -13.36 -5.31
N TRP A 72 3.55 -12.19 -5.95
CA TRP A 72 2.33 -11.38 -6.05
C TRP A 72 1.28 -11.97 -6.98
N MET A 73 1.70 -12.55 -8.10
CA MET A 73 0.80 -13.30 -8.99
C MET A 73 0.22 -14.51 -8.24
N GLY A 74 1.03 -15.20 -7.44
CA GLY A 74 0.57 -16.28 -6.56
C GLY A 74 -0.46 -15.81 -5.53
N ASP A 75 -0.16 -14.74 -4.79
CA ASP A 75 -1.07 -14.15 -3.81
C ASP A 75 -2.40 -13.69 -4.45
N ALA A 76 -2.34 -13.12 -5.66
CA ALA A 76 -3.52 -12.72 -6.42
C ALA A 76 -4.35 -13.93 -6.89
N ALA A 77 -3.72 -15.01 -7.36
CA ALA A 77 -4.39 -16.26 -7.74
C ALA A 77 -5.10 -16.89 -6.54
N ASP A 78 -4.41 -16.97 -5.40
CA ASP A 78 -4.96 -17.49 -4.15
C ASP A 78 -6.19 -16.70 -3.71
N TRP A 79 -6.13 -15.38 -3.84
CA TRP A 79 -7.24 -14.51 -3.49
C TRP A 79 -8.44 -14.66 -4.43
N CYS A 80 -8.21 -14.75 -5.74
CA CYS A 80 -9.25 -15.06 -6.72
C CYS A 80 -9.95 -16.38 -6.38
N ARG A 81 -9.16 -17.43 -6.08
CA ARG A 81 -9.67 -18.75 -5.70
C ARG A 81 -10.50 -18.71 -4.42
N GLN A 82 -10.06 -17.99 -3.39
CA GLN A 82 -10.82 -17.86 -2.15
C GLN A 82 -12.19 -17.22 -2.39
N ILE A 83 -12.24 -16.17 -3.21
CA ILE A 83 -13.49 -15.49 -3.57
C ILE A 83 -14.41 -16.41 -4.37
N LEU A 84 -13.87 -17.09 -5.39
CA LEU A 84 -14.60 -18.01 -6.27
C LEU A 84 -15.19 -19.21 -5.50
N THR A 85 -14.41 -19.81 -4.59
CA THR A 85 -14.82 -21.01 -3.86
C THR A 85 -15.67 -20.68 -2.64
N ARG A 86 -15.22 -19.75 -1.78
CA ARG A 86 -15.84 -19.48 -0.47
C ARG A 86 -16.83 -18.31 -0.49
N GLY A 87 -16.89 -17.52 -1.56
CA GLY A 87 -17.76 -16.33 -1.67
C GLY A 87 -17.34 -15.17 -0.77
N HIS A 88 -16.43 -15.40 0.18
CA HIS A 88 -15.86 -14.43 1.08
C HIS A 88 -14.38 -14.76 1.29
N ALA A 89 -13.49 -13.80 1.06
CA ALA A 89 -12.09 -13.92 1.49
C ALA A 89 -11.94 -13.38 2.92
N HIS A 90 -11.64 -14.24 3.90
CA HIS A 90 -11.23 -13.83 5.25
C HIS A 90 -9.71 -13.56 5.25
N GLY A 91 -9.30 -12.28 5.21
CA GLY A 91 -7.91 -11.79 5.21
C GLY A 91 -7.12 -12.01 3.90
N PRO A 92 -5.91 -11.40 3.70
CA PRO A 92 -5.46 -10.06 4.06
C PRO A 92 -5.61 -9.14 2.81
N ARG A 93 -6.82 -8.64 2.55
CA ARG A 93 -7.11 -7.77 1.38
C ARG A 93 -6.28 -6.48 1.36
N ASN A 94 -5.89 -5.99 2.55
CA ASN A 94 -4.97 -4.86 2.72
C ASN A 94 -3.53 -5.18 2.30
N ARG A 95 -3.12 -6.46 2.33
CA ARG A 95 -1.78 -6.89 1.94
C ARG A 95 -1.57 -6.81 0.44
N LEU A 96 -2.52 -7.29 -0.37
CA LEU A 96 -2.43 -7.16 -1.83
C LEU A 96 -2.35 -5.69 -2.26
N ALA A 97 -3.17 -4.83 -1.66
CA ALA A 97 -3.11 -3.40 -1.93
C ALA A 97 -1.80 -2.76 -1.44
N ALA A 98 -1.29 -3.14 -0.27
CA ALA A 98 0.00 -2.69 0.24
C ALA A 98 1.18 -3.18 -0.64
N ASP A 99 1.09 -4.38 -1.19
CA ASP A 99 2.05 -4.96 -2.11
C ASP A 99 2.02 -4.24 -3.47
N LEU A 100 0.83 -3.88 -3.97
CA LEU A 100 0.67 -3.04 -5.17
C LEU A 100 1.24 -1.63 -4.99
N VAL A 101 1.20 -1.06 -3.78
CA VAL A 101 1.86 0.22 -3.47
C VAL A 101 3.39 0.05 -3.44
N GLN A 102 3.92 -1.04 -2.89
CA GLN A 102 5.36 -1.33 -2.95
C GLN A 102 5.85 -1.47 -4.41
N PHE A 103 4.99 -1.93 -5.32
CA PHE A 103 5.34 -2.08 -6.73
C PHE A 103 5.70 -0.76 -7.40
N GLU A 104 5.09 0.35 -7.01
CA GLU A 104 5.39 1.68 -7.55
C GLU A 104 6.84 2.11 -7.24
N ALA A 105 7.37 1.75 -6.07
CA ALA A 105 8.76 2.02 -5.72
C ALA A 105 9.75 1.22 -6.59
N LEU A 106 9.42 -0.03 -6.91
CA LEU A 106 10.25 -0.88 -7.78
C LEU A 106 10.22 -0.44 -9.25
N ILE A 107 9.06 0.00 -9.76
CA ILE A 107 8.93 0.55 -11.11
C ILE A 107 9.83 1.77 -11.28
N GLU A 108 9.82 2.67 -10.29
CA GLU A 108 10.62 3.89 -10.31
C GLU A 108 12.13 3.63 -10.24
N PHE A 109 12.53 2.55 -9.60
CA PHE A 109 13.90 2.04 -9.59
C PHE A 109 14.28 1.45 -10.95
N MET A 110 13.47 0.53 -11.50
CA MET A 110 13.69 -0.13 -12.79
C MET A 110 13.79 0.85 -13.97
N ARG A 111 13.02 1.94 -13.94
CA ARG A 111 13.08 2.97 -14.97
C ARG A 111 14.43 3.68 -15.04
N ARG A 112 15.23 3.65 -13.97
CA ARG A 112 16.53 4.34 -13.88
C ARG A 112 17.75 3.43 -13.97
N ASP A 113 17.62 2.16 -13.60
CA ASP A 113 18.76 1.25 -13.44
C ASP A 113 19.41 0.87 -14.78
N ASP A 114 18.62 0.65 -15.84
CA ASP A 114 19.16 0.32 -17.18
C ASP A 114 18.19 0.77 -18.31
N PRO A 115 18.63 1.61 -19.27
CA PRO A 115 17.84 1.98 -20.45
C PRO A 115 17.35 0.77 -21.27
N ARG A 116 18.06 -0.36 -21.23
CA ARG A 116 17.70 -1.60 -21.93
C ARG A 116 16.43 -2.25 -21.37
N HIS A 117 15.99 -1.86 -20.17
CA HIS A 117 14.83 -2.43 -19.48
C HIS A 117 13.66 -1.44 -19.38
N ALA A 118 13.73 -0.32 -20.08
CA ALA A 118 12.63 0.66 -20.15
C ALA A 118 11.30 0.02 -20.58
N GLY A 119 11.33 -0.96 -21.48
CA GLY A 119 10.16 -1.73 -21.89
C GLY A 119 9.53 -2.56 -20.76
N ALA A 120 10.35 -3.15 -19.89
CA ALA A 120 9.88 -3.92 -18.74
C ALA A 120 9.23 -3.02 -17.67
N ALA A 121 9.72 -1.79 -17.49
CA ALA A 121 9.08 -0.81 -16.60
C ALA A 121 7.66 -0.45 -17.08
N VAL A 122 7.45 -0.28 -18.39
CA VAL A 122 6.11 -0.06 -18.97
C VAL A 122 5.21 -1.28 -18.76
N SER A 123 5.73 -2.49 -18.98
CA SER A 123 4.99 -3.74 -18.71
C SER A 123 4.60 -3.88 -17.23
N MET A 124 5.45 -3.44 -16.30
CA MET A 124 5.13 -3.40 -14.87
C MET A 124 4.06 -2.37 -14.53
N GLU A 125 4.13 -1.16 -15.09
CA GLU A 125 3.08 -0.15 -14.91
C GLU A 125 1.72 -0.70 -15.35
N ARG A 126 1.66 -1.31 -16.55
CA ARG A 126 0.44 -1.95 -17.06
C ARG A 126 0.00 -3.12 -16.17
N LEU A 127 0.92 -3.96 -15.70
CA LEU A 127 0.59 -5.08 -14.80
C LEU A 127 -0.05 -4.57 -13.52
N ARG A 128 0.53 -3.51 -12.92
CA ARG A 128 -0.03 -2.85 -11.74
C ARG A 128 -1.46 -2.40 -11.97
N GLU A 129 -1.71 -1.70 -13.08
CA GLU A 129 -3.05 -1.21 -13.42
C GLU A 129 -4.04 -2.36 -13.59
N ARG A 130 -3.66 -3.46 -14.27
CA ARG A 130 -4.52 -4.63 -14.43
C ARG A 130 -4.84 -5.32 -13.11
N MET A 131 -3.85 -5.50 -12.24
CA MET A 131 -4.06 -6.06 -10.91
C MET A 131 -4.97 -5.17 -10.04
N LEU A 132 -4.83 -3.84 -10.15
CA LEU A 132 -5.73 -2.89 -9.47
C LEU A 132 -7.17 -3.00 -9.98
N LEU A 133 -7.37 -3.23 -11.28
CA LEU A 133 -8.70 -3.45 -11.87
C LEU A 133 -9.31 -4.81 -11.48
N MET A 134 -8.51 -5.80 -11.09
CA MET A 134 -9.05 -7.08 -10.60
C MET A 134 -9.76 -6.92 -9.26
N LEU A 135 -9.31 -6.02 -8.38
CA LEU A 135 -9.91 -5.78 -7.06
C LEU A 135 -11.44 -5.52 -7.14
N PRO A 136 -11.94 -4.55 -7.93
CA PRO A 136 -13.37 -4.31 -8.05
C PRO A 136 -14.12 -5.44 -8.77
N VAL A 137 -13.50 -6.14 -9.73
CA VAL A 137 -14.11 -7.29 -10.41
C VAL A 137 -14.31 -8.45 -9.44
N LEU A 138 -13.32 -8.75 -8.62
CA LEU A 138 -13.37 -9.80 -7.61
C LEU A 138 -14.36 -9.47 -6.49
N SER A 139 -14.38 -8.23 -6.01
CA SER A 139 -15.42 -7.77 -5.08
C SER A 139 -16.81 -7.96 -5.69
N SER A 140 -16.95 -7.62 -6.97
CA SER A 140 -18.19 -7.79 -7.69
C SER A 140 -18.61 -9.26 -7.76
N ILE A 141 -17.69 -10.17 -8.07
CA ILE A 141 -17.95 -11.64 -8.10
C ILE A 141 -18.39 -12.15 -6.74
N ALA A 142 -17.69 -11.76 -5.67
CA ALA A 142 -18.01 -12.15 -4.30
C ALA A 142 -19.47 -11.82 -3.95
N ASP A 143 -19.92 -10.59 -4.25
CA ASP A 143 -21.28 -10.15 -3.95
C ASP A 143 -22.34 -10.98 -4.70
N ARG A 144 -22.11 -11.30 -5.99
CA ARG A 144 -23.09 -12.09 -6.77
C ARG A 144 -23.11 -13.54 -6.33
N LEU A 145 -21.95 -14.12 -6.03
CA LEU A 145 -21.86 -15.47 -5.46
C LEU A 145 -22.54 -15.54 -4.09
N GLY A 146 -22.35 -14.52 -3.24
CA GLY A 146 -23.04 -14.40 -1.97
C GLY A 146 -24.56 -14.31 -2.14
N ALA A 147 -25.03 -13.46 -3.05
CA ALA A 147 -26.46 -13.30 -3.33
C ALA A 147 -27.10 -14.59 -3.89
N LEU A 148 -26.42 -15.31 -4.78
CA LEU A 148 -26.90 -16.58 -5.32
C LEU A 148 -26.91 -17.73 -4.29
N ARG A 149 -26.03 -17.68 -3.29
CA ARG A 149 -25.98 -18.63 -2.18
C ARG A 149 -26.94 -18.28 -1.04
N ALA A 150 -27.42 -17.03 -1.00
CA ALA A 150 -28.37 -16.59 0.02
C ALA A 150 -29.66 -17.42 -0.05
N GLY A 151 -30.19 -17.81 1.12
CA GLY A 151 -31.39 -18.63 1.20
C GLY A 151 -31.17 -20.14 0.96
N GLY A 152 -29.92 -20.64 0.99
CA GLY A 152 -29.63 -22.08 0.94
C GLY A 152 -29.83 -22.75 -0.42
N ARG A 153 -29.93 -21.95 -1.49
CA ARG A 153 -30.13 -22.45 -2.86
C ARG A 153 -28.84 -23.04 -3.44
N ALA A 154 -28.98 -24.13 -4.18
CA ALA A 154 -27.86 -24.74 -4.90
C ALA A 154 -27.49 -23.89 -6.13
N LEU A 155 -26.19 -23.66 -6.33
CA LEU A 155 -25.67 -23.02 -7.53
C LEU A 155 -25.92 -23.94 -8.76
N PRO A 156 -26.19 -23.37 -9.96
CA PRO A 156 -26.32 -24.16 -11.17
C PRO A 156 -25.12 -25.10 -11.38
N PRO A 157 -25.31 -26.39 -11.75
CA PRO A 157 -24.22 -27.36 -11.82
C PRO A 157 -23.13 -26.95 -12.84
N GLY A 158 -23.52 -26.32 -13.94
CA GLY A 158 -22.59 -25.75 -14.91
C GLY A 158 -21.77 -24.58 -14.38
N LEU A 159 -22.30 -23.80 -13.43
CA LEU A 159 -21.56 -22.71 -12.78
C LEU A 159 -20.53 -23.25 -11.77
N VAL A 160 -20.89 -24.29 -11.01
CA VAL A 160 -19.97 -24.91 -10.03
C VAL A 160 -18.74 -25.48 -10.74
N THR A 161 -18.93 -26.19 -11.85
CA THR A 161 -17.83 -26.74 -12.66
C THR A 161 -16.99 -25.62 -13.28
N LEU A 162 -17.61 -24.59 -13.85
CA LEU A 162 -16.90 -23.42 -14.37
C LEU A 162 -16.03 -22.73 -13.31
N ILE A 163 -16.55 -22.54 -12.09
CA ILE A 163 -15.83 -21.93 -10.97
C ILE A 163 -14.62 -22.77 -10.57
N ALA A 164 -14.76 -24.10 -10.52
CA ALA A 164 -13.67 -25.02 -10.21
C ALA A 164 -12.56 -24.97 -11.27
N ASP A 165 -12.94 -25.00 -12.55
CA ASP A 165 -11.99 -24.94 -13.67
C ASP A 165 -11.28 -23.59 -13.75
N LEU A 166 -11.99 -22.49 -13.45
CA LEU A 166 -11.39 -21.16 -13.31
C LEU A 166 -10.38 -21.11 -12.15
N ALA A 167 -10.74 -21.64 -10.98
CA ALA A 167 -9.84 -21.70 -9.83
C ALA A 167 -8.57 -22.51 -10.15
N GLN A 168 -8.69 -23.63 -10.86
CA GLN A 168 -7.55 -24.44 -11.27
C GLN A 168 -6.67 -23.75 -12.32
N TRP A 169 -7.27 -23.02 -13.26
CA TRP A 169 -6.52 -22.26 -14.27
C TRP A 169 -5.72 -21.10 -13.66
N LEU A 170 -6.26 -20.43 -12.63
CA LEU A 170 -5.59 -19.37 -11.90
C LEU A 170 -4.31 -19.86 -11.16
N GLU A 171 -4.27 -21.13 -10.73
CA GLU A 171 -3.13 -21.74 -10.04
C GLU A 171 -1.92 -22.07 -10.94
N GLN A 172 -1.99 -21.81 -12.25
CA GLN A 172 -0.89 -22.04 -13.19
C GLN A 172 -0.24 -20.72 -13.67
N PRO A 173 0.36 -19.91 -12.77
CA PRO A 173 0.99 -18.65 -13.14
C PRO A 173 2.14 -18.89 -14.14
N GLY A 174 2.08 -18.19 -15.28
CA GLY A 174 3.13 -18.24 -16.32
C GLY A 174 2.96 -19.33 -17.39
N ARG A 175 1.91 -20.16 -17.35
CA ARG A 175 1.62 -21.18 -18.37
C ARG A 175 0.20 -21.11 -18.93
N SER A 176 -0.43 -19.93 -18.89
CA SER A 176 -1.76 -19.77 -19.50
C SER A 176 -1.67 -19.98 -21.01
N SER A 177 -2.15 -21.12 -21.48
CA SER A 177 -2.31 -21.38 -22.90
C SER A 177 -3.46 -20.54 -23.44
N ALA A 178 -3.26 -19.88 -24.59
CA ALA A 178 -4.31 -19.18 -25.31
C ALA A 178 -5.56 -20.07 -25.56
N SER A 179 -5.36 -21.40 -25.63
CA SER A 179 -6.45 -22.38 -25.74
C SER A 179 -7.31 -22.49 -24.47
N ALA A 180 -6.70 -22.42 -23.28
CA ALA A 180 -7.43 -22.49 -22.01
C ALA A 180 -8.28 -21.23 -21.81
N TYR A 181 -7.72 -20.05 -22.10
CA TYR A 181 -8.45 -18.78 -22.12
C TYR A 181 -9.67 -18.84 -23.07
N ALA A 182 -9.47 -19.30 -24.31
CA ALA A 182 -10.56 -19.41 -25.29
C ALA A 182 -11.66 -20.37 -24.85
N THR A 183 -11.28 -21.50 -24.24
CA THR A 183 -12.22 -22.51 -23.73
C THR A 183 -13.08 -21.98 -22.58
N LEU A 184 -12.46 -21.32 -21.61
CA LEU A 184 -13.16 -20.70 -20.47
C LEU A 184 -14.12 -19.62 -20.95
N ARG A 185 -13.69 -18.77 -21.89
CA ARG A 185 -14.51 -17.71 -22.46
C ARG A 185 -15.72 -18.27 -23.23
N ALA A 186 -15.53 -19.33 -24.01
CA ALA A 186 -16.61 -20.01 -24.72
C ALA A 186 -17.64 -20.60 -23.74
N ARG A 187 -17.20 -21.24 -22.65
CA ARG A 187 -18.10 -21.77 -21.62
C ARG A 187 -18.89 -20.69 -20.89
N ILE A 188 -18.24 -19.56 -20.56
CA ILE A 188 -18.93 -18.41 -19.94
C ILE A 188 -20.07 -17.92 -20.85
N VAL A 189 -19.84 -17.85 -22.17
CA VAL A 189 -20.87 -17.45 -23.13
C VAL A 189 -21.99 -18.49 -23.23
N ALA A 190 -21.65 -19.79 -23.26
CA ALA A 190 -22.62 -20.88 -23.34
C ALA A 190 -23.54 -20.98 -22.11
N LEU A 191 -23.06 -20.54 -20.94
CA LEU A 191 -23.81 -20.54 -19.68
C LEU A 191 -24.75 -19.33 -19.50
N LYS A 192 -24.72 -18.33 -20.40
CA LYS A 192 -25.59 -17.14 -20.29
C LYS A 192 -27.05 -17.53 -20.60
N PRO A 193 -27.97 -17.48 -19.63
CA PRO A 193 -29.39 -17.75 -19.89
C PRO A 193 -30.03 -16.66 -20.76
N ALA A 194 -31.17 -16.97 -21.37
CA ALA A 194 -32.01 -15.96 -22.02
C ALA A 194 -32.57 -14.99 -20.96
N VAL A 195 -32.57 -13.69 -21.23
CA VAL A 195 -33.02 -12.66 -20.28
C VAL A 195 -34.56 -12.66 -20.25
N ASP A 196 -35.14 -13.29 -19.24
CA ASP A 196 -36.59 -13.42 -19.03
C ASP A 196 -37.13 -12.55 -17.87
N GLY A 197 -36.27 -11.75 -17.25
CA GLY A 197 -36.64 -10.80 -16.19
C GLY A 197 -36.69 -11.42 -14.79
N GLU A 198 -36.37 -12.70 -14.63
CA GLU A 198 -36.21 -13.36 -13.34
C GLU A 198 -34.92 -12.90 -12.63
N LEU A 199 -35.01 -12.59 -11.33
CA LEU A 199 -33.90 -12.02 -10.57
C LEU A 199 -32.68 -12.95 -10.55
N ASP A 200 -32.90 -14.26 -10.45
CA ASP A 200 -31.84 -15.25 -10.37
C ASP A 200 -31.09 -15.39 -11.71
N HIS A 201 -31.81 -15.33 -12.84
CA HIS A 201 -31.18 -15.29 -14.17
C HIS A 201 -30.37 -14.01 -14.39
N LEU A 202 -30.85 -12.86 -13.90
CA LEU A 202 -30.10 -11.60 -13.96
C LEU A 202 -28.83 -11.64 -13.09
N LEU A 203 -28.91 -12.21 -11.88
CA LEU A 203 -27.74 -12.42 -11.02
C LEU A 203 -26.72 -13.37 -11.68
N LEU A 204 -27.18 -14.42 -12.36
CA LEU A 204 -26.33 -15.34 -13.10
C LEU A 204 -25.65 -14.68 -14.30
N VAL A 205 -26.39 -13.96 -15.15
CA VAL A 205 -25.85 -13.24 -16.32
C VAL A 205 -24.79 -12.23 -15.89
N THR A 206 -25.05 -11.49 -14.82
CA THR A 206 -24.14 -10.46 -14.32
C THR A 206 -22.91 -11.05 -13.66
N LEU A 207 -23.04 -12.17 -12.94
CA LEU A 207 -21.91 -12.95 -12.46
C LEU A 207 -21.04 -13.45 -13.63
N LEU A 208 -21.64 -14.05 -14.65
CA LEU A 208 -20.93 -14.54 -15.84
C LEU A 208 -20.19 -13.43 -16.58
N LEU A 209 -20.77 -12.22 -16.67
CA LEU A 209 -20.08 -11.03 -17.21
C LEU A 209 -18.87 -10.62 -16.36
N ARG A 210 -18.94 -10.72 -15.02
CA ARG A 210 -17.77 -10.43 -14.16
C ARG A 210 -16.71 -11.52 -14.25
N LEU A 211 -17.11 -12.79 -14.39
CA LEU A 211 -16.18 -13.89 -14.63
C LEU A 211 -15.48 -13.73 -15.98
N GLU A 212 -16.17 -13.24 -17.02
CA GLU A 212 -15.57 -12.89 -18.30
C GLU A 212 -14.48 -11.82 -18.12
N GLU A 213 -14.79 -10.73 -17.41
CA GLU A 213 -13.80 -9.68 -17.11
C GLU A 213 -12.61 -10.19 -16.29
N LEU A 214 -12.82 -11.11 -15.34
CA LEU A 214 -11.75 -11.72 -14.57
C LEU A 214 -10.81 -12.54 -15.45
N VAL A 215 -11.36 -13.33 -16.38
CA VAL A 215 -10.59 -14.14 -17.33
C VAL A 215 -9.77 -13.23 -18.25
N ASP A 216 -10.36 -12.16 -18.78
CA ASP A 216 -9.67 -11.19 -19.63
C ASP A 216 -8.52 -10.49 -18.86
N LEU A 217 -8.78 -10.03 -17.63
CA LEU A 217 -7.77 -9.38 -16.79
C LEU A 217 -6.63 -10.32 -16.40
N TRP A 218 -6.94 -11.57 -16.07
CA TRP A 218 -5.91 -12.56 -15.73
C TRP A 218 -5.03 -12.90 -16.93
N GLN A 219 -5.63 -13.06 -18.12
CA GLN A 219 -4.89 -13.28 -19.35
C GLN A 219 -3.97 -12.09 -19.67
N ASP A 220 -4.44 -10.85 -19.49
CA ASP A 220 -3.60 -9.66 -19.62
C ASP A 220 -2.43 -9.69 -18.61
N CYS A 221 -2.67 -10.04 -17.34
CA CYS A 221 -1.64 -10.11 -16.30
C CYS A 221 -0.58 -11.17 -16.61
N THR A 222 -0.98 -12.38 -17.03
CA THR A 222 -0.04 -13.45 -17.40
C THR A 222 0.79 -13.08 -18.64
N THR A 223 0.20 -12.41 -19.63
CA THR A 223 0.91 -11.90 -20.82
C THR A 223 1.95 -10.85 -20.44
N LEU A 224 1.58 -9.90 -19.57
CA LEU A 224 2.49 -8.87 -19.07
C LEU A 224 3.61 -9.46 -18.20
N HIS A 225 3.30 -10.46 -17.38
CA HIS A 225 4.30 -11.19 -16.59
C HIS A 225 5.33 -11.86 -17.50
N ALA A 226 4.89 -12.55 -18.56
CA ALA A 226 5.78 -13.14 -19.56
C ALA A 226 6.63 -12.09 -20.31
N ALA A 227 6.06 -10.93 -20.63
CA ALA A 227 6.81 -9.82 -21.25
C ALA A 227 7.88 -9.24 -20.31
N ILE A 228 7.57 -9.11 -19.01
CA ILE A 228 8.55 -8.70 -17.99
C ILE A 228 9.69 -9.73 -17.89
N ASP A 229 9.36 -11.02 -17.93
CA ASP A 229 10.35 -12.09 -17.91
C ASP A 229 11.24 -12.08 -19.15
N ALA A 230 10.66 -11.85 -20.33
CA ALA A 230 11.39 -11.70 -21.58
C ALA A 230 12.17 -10.37 -21.68
N GLY A 231 11.84 -9.37 -20.84
CA GLY A 231 12.40 -8.02 -20.89
C GLY A 231 11.92 -7.21 -22.10
N THR A 232 10.77 -7.58 -22.68
CA THR A 232 10.23 -6.95 -23.88
C THR A 232 9.18 -5.90 -23.54
N ALA A 233 8.97 -4.96 -24.47
CA ALA A 233 7.84 -4.05 -24.42
C ALA A 233 6.52 -4.84 -24.52
N PRO A 234 5.45 -4.37 -23.86
CA PRO A 234 4.17 -5.09 -23.89
C PRO A 234 3.59 -5.10 -25.31
N SER A 235 3.04 -6.23 -25.74
CA SER A 235 2.23 -6.28 -26.96
C SER A 235 0.96 -5.44 -26.79
N ASP A 236 0.49 -4.79 -27.85
CA ASP A 236 -0.70 -3.92 -27.82
C ASP A 236 -2.03 -4.69 -27.81
N THR A 237 -1.96 -6.03 -27.78
CA THR A 237 -3.12 -6.93 -27.69
C THR A 237 -3.59 -7.05 -26.25
N ALA A 238 -4.38 -6.07 -25.80
CA ALA A 238 -5.12 -6.16 -24.55
C ALA A 238 -6.47 -6.86 -24.77
N HIS A 239 -6.75 -7.91 -24.02
CA HIS A 239 -8.06 -8.58 -24.03
C HIS A 239 -9.10 -7.76 -23.27
N TYR A 240 -8.71 -7.13 -22.15
CA TYR A 240 -9.57 -6.21 -21.41
C TYR A 240 -9.66 -4.85 -22.11
N ARG A 241 -10.79 -4.60 -22.79
CA ARG A 241 -11.01 -3.46 -23.72
C ARG A 241 -11.13 -2.07 -23.08
N VAL A 242 -11.01 -1.93 -21.77
CA VAL A 242 -11.08 -0.60 -21.14
C VAL A 242 -9.68 -0.01 -21.01
N ARG A 243 -9.45 1.07 -21.78
CA ARG A 243 -8.23 1.86 -21.78
C ARG A 243 -8.27 2.78 -20.58
N THR A 244 -7.49 2.47 -19.56
CA THR A 244 -7.25 3.37 -18.42
C THR A 244 -6.59 4.62 -18.98
N GLN A 245 -7.34 5.71 -19.06
CA GLN A 245 -6.74 7.01 -19.34
C GLN A 245 -5.83 7.32 -18.15
N ARG A 246 -4.55 7.61 -18.46
CA ARG A 246 -3.52 7.95 -17.48
C ARG A 246 -4.06 9.09 -16.62
N VAL A 247 -4.56 8.78 -15.42
CA VAL A 247 -4.93 9.82 -14.46
C VAL A 247 -3.60 10.40 -14.04
N ASP A 248 -3.28 11.58 -14.56
CA ASP A 248 -2.03 12.24 -14.28
C ASP A 248 -1.87 12.30 -12.76
N HIS A 249 -0.81 11.66 -12.25
CA HIS A 249 -0.62 11.44 -10.83
C HIS A 249 -0.25 12.77 -10.18
N VAL A 250 -1.24 13.63 -9.95
CA VAL A 250 -1.08 14.78 -9.06
C VAL A 250 -1.04 14.22 -7.65
N ARG A 251 0.13 13.68 -7.26
CA ARG A 251 0.44 13.28 -5.89
C ARG A 251 0.13 14.49 -5.01
N HIS A 252 -0.95 14.41 -4.25
CA HIS A 252 -1.30 15.48 -3.32
C HIS A 252 -0.24 15.51 -2.22
N VAL A 253 0.73 16.41 -2.35
CA VAL A 253 1.70 16.69 -1.32
C VAL A 253 1.01 17.61 -0.32
N ASP A 254 0.79 17.12 0.89
CA ASP A 254 0.41 18.01 1.99
C ASP A 254 1.63 18.83 2.40
N TYR A 255 1.75 20.02 1.81
CA TYR A 255 2.80 20.98 2.13
C TYR A 255 2.75 21.42 3.60
N GLY A 256 1.57 21.44 4.24
CA GLY A 256 1.41 21.78 5.65
C GLY A 256 2.06 20.75 6.57
N MET A 257 1.78 19.46 6.34
CA MET A 257 2.44 18.38 7.08
C MET A 257 3.94 18.29 6.78
N ALA A 258 4.35 18.53 5.53
CA ALA A 258 5.76 18.55 5.16
C ALA A 258 6.51 19.68 5.88
N LEU A 259 5.94 20.89 5.91
CA LEU A 259 6.50 22.05 6.62
C LEU A 259 6.54 21.80 8.13
N PHE A 260 5.47 21.25 8.72
CA PHE A 260 5.44 20.92 10.14
C PHE A 260 6.50 19.87 10.52
N SER A 261 6.67 18.81 9.71
CA SER A 261 7.71 17.81 9.97
C SER A 261 9.12 18.37 9.79
N ALA A 262 9.34 19.30 8.85
CA ALA A 262 10.64 19.95 8.68
C ALA A 262 10.93 20.94 9.81
N ALA A 263 9.95 21.76 10.18
CA ALA A 263 10.06 22.74 11.26
C ALA A 263 10.29 22.07 12.61
N SER A 264 9.56 20.99 12.93
CA SER A 264 9.76 20.25 14.18
C SER A 264 11.16 19.63 14.28
N ALA A 265 11.68 19.03 13.21
CA ALA A 265 13.05 18.52 13.17
C ALA A 265 14.08 19.66 13.35
N GLY A 266 13.86 20.80 12.69
CA GLY A 266 14.72 21.99 12.83
C GLY A 266 14.69 22.58 14.23
N VAL A 267 13.51 22.71 14.85
CA VAL A 267 13.34 23.18 16.23
C VAL A 267 14.00 22.21 17.22
N ALA A 268 13.85 20.90 17.02
CA ALA A 268 14.54 19.91 17.84
C ALA A 268 16.05 20.08 17.77
N LEU A 269 16.62 20.14 16.56
CA LEU A 269 18.06 20.32 16.39
C LEU A 269 18.56 21.65 16.97
N MET A 270 17.84 22.75 16.73
CA MET A 270 18.19 24.05 17.31
C MET A 270 18.12 24.06 18.84
N THR A 271 17.11 23.42 19.42
CA THR A 271 16.98 23.31 20.88
C THR A 271 18.18 22.55 21.46
N TYR A 272 18.59 21.46 20.81
CA TYR A 272 19.80 20.73 21.20
C TYR A 272 21.05 21.62 21.13
N CYS A 273 21.24 22.34 20.01
CA CYS A 273 22.39 23.22 19.83
C CYS A 273 22.44 24.35 20.87
N VAL A 274 21.30 24.97 21.19
CA VAL A 274 21.21 26.03 22.21
C VAL A 274 21.58 25.48 23.59
N LEU A 275 21.09 24.30 23.96
CA LEU A 275 21.43 23.64 25.22
C LEU A 275 22.92 23.28 25.28
N TRP A 276 23.46 22.74 24.18
CA TRP A 276 24.87 22.39 24.06
C TRP A 276 25.77 23.61 24.24
N ILE A 277 25.52 24.69 23.49
CA ILE A 277 26.29 25.94 23.56
C ILE A 277 26.19 26.54 24.98
N GLY A 278 25.00 26.53 25.58
CA GLY A 278 24.78 27.04 26.94
C GLY A 278 25.52 26.25 28.02
N LEU A 279 25.72 24.93 27.83
CA LEU A 279 26.48 24.09 28.74
C LEU A 279 28.01 24.21 28.57
N GLY A 280 28.49 24.84 27.48
CA GLY A 280 29.91 24.92 27.17
C GLY A 280 30.58 23.55 26.98
N TRP A 281 29.80 22.54 26.57
CA TRP A 281 30.26 21.15 26.58
C TRP A 281 31.09 20.82 25.32
N GLU A 282 32.39 20.62 25.45
CA GLU A 282 33.31 20.40 24.31
C GLU A 282 32.85 19.28 23.34
N GLY A 283 32.28 18.18 23.85
CA GLY A 283 31.89 17.02 23.04
C GLY A 283 30.52 17.11 22.36
N GLY A 284 29.71 18.11 22.68
CA GLY A 284 28.28 18.13 22.31
C GLY A 284 28.02 18.23 20.80
N GLY A 285 28.99 18.65 19.99
CA GLY A 285 28.89 18.65 18.53
C GLY A 285 28.61 17.25 17.94
N ASN A 286 29.21 16.21 18.53
CA ASN A 286 28.95 14.82 18.14
C ASN A 286 27.50 14.39 18.41
N GLY A 287 26.90 14.92 19.48
CA GLY A 287 25.51 14.67 19.79
C GLY A 287 24.56 15.41 18.85
N ALA A 288 24.85 16.66 18.48
CA ALA A 288 24.07 17.40 17.49
C ALA A 288 24.10 16.70 16.12
N MET A 289 25.28 16.22 15.72
CA MET A 289 25.47 15.38 14.53
C MET A 289 24.59 14.14 14.57
N MET A 290 24.66 13.34 15.62
CA MET A 290 23.86 12.11 15.71
C MET A 290 22.36 12.35 15.87
N ALA A 291 21.95 13.46 16.51
CA ALA A 291 20.55 13.87 16.56
C ALA A 291 20.00 14.17 15.15
N ALA A 292 20.76 14.91 14.33
CA ALA A 292 20.40 15.21 12.95
C ALA A 292 20.36 13.95 12.08
N VAL A 293 21.35 13.06 12.22
CA VAL A 293 21.41 11.77 11.49
C VAL A 293 20.23 10.87 11.84
N ALA A 294 19.90 10.71 13.13
CA ALA A 294 18.75 9.92 13.57
C ALA A 294 17.44 10.50 13.03
N ALA A 295 17.26 11.82 13.10
CA ALA A 295 16.08 12.50 12.54
C ALA A 295 15.96 12.29 11.02
N ALA A 296 17.07 12.37 10.28
CA ALA A 296 17.12 12.20 8.84
C ALA A 296 16.79 10.75 8.43
N PHE A 297 17.52 9.75 8.95
CA PHE A 297 17.34 8.34 8.56
C PHE A 297 15.92 7.84 8.75
N PHE A 298 15.24 8.30 9.79
CA PHE A 298 13.89 7.87 10.12
C PHE A 298 12.81 8.89 9.71
N ALA A 299 13.17 9.96 9.00
CA ALA A 299 12.24 10.99 8.54
C ALA A 299 11.10 10.42 7.67
N ALA A 300 11.35 9.33 6.94
CA ALA A 300 10.35 8.71 6.06
C ALA A 300 9.35 7.77 6.78
N GLN A 301 9.61 7.39 8.04
CA GLN A 301 8.75 6.49 8.82
C GLN A 301 7.58 7.26 9.45
N ASP A 302 6.38 6.67 9.49
CA ASP A 302 5.22 7.33 10.12
C ASP A 302 5.38 7.39 11.67
N ASP A 303 5.91 6.34 12.31
CA ASP A 303 6.37 6.35 13.72
C ASP A 303 7.86 5.95 13.82
N PRO A 304 8.79 6.92 13.86
CA PRO A 304 10.22 6.65 13.91
C PRO A 304 10.75 6.36 15.32
N ALA A 305 9.98 6.60 16.39
CA ALA A 305 10.52 6.56 17.76
C ALA A 305 11.02 5.16 18.17
N PRO A 306 10.32 4.04 17.85
CA PRO A 306 10.84 2.70 18.13
C PRO A 306 12.16 2.40 17.40
N SER A 307 12.26 2.81 16.13
CA SER A 307 13.48 2.63 15.33
C SER A 307 14.64 3.45 15.87
N MET A 308 14.40 4.68 16.32
CA MET A 308 15.42 5.54 16.95
C MET A 308 15.88 4.99 18.31
N LEU A 309 14.99 4.36 19.10
CA LEU A 309 15.38 3.67 20.34
C LEU A 309 16.25 2.45 20.06
N SER A 310 15.90 1.65 19.05
CA SER A 310 16.77 0.57 18.57
C SER A 310 18.11 1.13 18.10
N PHE A 311 18.12 2.25 17.38
CA PHE A 311 19.34 2.92 16.95
C PHE A 311 20.22 3.34 18.13
N LEU A 312 19.65 3.88 19.21
CA LEU A 312 20.36 4.21 20.45
C LEU A 312 20.97 2.97 21.11
N LEU A 313 20.21 1.88 21.23
CA LEU A 313 20.69 0.62 21.82
C LEU A 313 21.91 0.10 21.07
N TRP A 314 21.82 0.04 19.75
CA TRP A 314 22.90 -0.46 18.90
C TRP A 314 24.08 0.53 18.79
N ALA A 315 23.87 1.83 19.00
CA ALA A 315 24.95 2.79 19.15
C ALA A 315 25.79 2.51 20.42
N ILE A 316 25.14 2.14 21.54
CA ILE A 316 25.84 1.75 22.77
C ILE A 316 26.68 0.50 22.51
N VAL A 317 26.12 -0.52 21.87
CA VAL A 317 26.86 -1.74 21.48
C VAL A 317 28.04 -1.38 20.56
N ALA A 318 27.82 -0.52 19.56
CA ALA A 318 28.88 -0.06 18.67
C ALA A 318 30.02 0.63 19.43
N SER A 319 29.74 1.41 20.47
CA SER A 319 30.79 2.03 21.29
C SER A 319 31.63 1.02 22.07
N LEU A 320 31.03 -0.07 22.55
CA LEU A 320 31.78 -1.11 23.26
C LEU A 320 32.76 -1.79 22.29
N VAL A 321 32.28 -2.10 21.07
CA VAL A 321 33.12 -2.66 20.01
C VAL A 321 34.21 -1.68 19.59
N ALA A 322 33.86 -0.40 19.38
CA ALA A 322 34.82 0.66 19.03
C ALA A 322 35.90 0.81 20.09
N GLY A 323 35.55 0.74 21.39
CA GLY A 323 36.50 0.79 22.49
C GLY A 323 37.48 -0.38 22.47
N VAL A 324 37.01 -1.61 22.23
CA VAL A 324 37.89 -2.78 22.07
C VAL A 324 38.85 -2.59 20.89
N TYR A 325 38.36 -2.07 19.77
CA TYR A 325 39.21 -1.81 18.60
C TYR A 325 40.24 -0.73 18.87
N LEU A 326 39.84 0.44 19.38
CA LEU A 326 40.72 1.58 19.61
C LEU A 326 41.78 1.34 20.69
N PHE A 327 41.41 0.69 21.80
CA PHE A 327 42.30 0.54 22.96
C PHE A 327 42.90 -0.86 23.09
N GLY A 328 42.32 -1.88 22.44
CA GLY A 328 42.81 -3.25 22.50
C GLY A 328 43.53 -3.69 21.22
N ILE A 329 42.96 -3.40 20.04
CA ILE A 329 43.45 -3.96 18.77
C ILE A 329 44.39 -3.00 18.04
N PHE A 330 43.98 -1.75 17.84
CA PHE A 330 44.74 -0.74 17.08
C PHE A 330 46.14 -0.45 17.62
N PRO A 331 46.43 -0.51 18.94
CA PRO A 331 47.80 -0.40 19.43
C PRO A 331 48.76 -1.46 18.86
N ALA A 332 48.25 -2.61 18.42
CA ALA A 332 49.03 -3.71 17.85
C ALA A 332 49.09 -3.68 16.31
N VAL A 333 48.36 -2.76 15.66
CA VAL A 333 48.27 -2.65 14.20
C VAL A 333 49.26 -1.60 13.71
N HIS A 334 50.23 -2.03 12.89
CA HIS A 334 51.35 -1.18 12.47
C HIS A 334 51.42 -0.97 10.94
N ASP A 335 50.65 -1.74 10.18
CA ASP A 335 50.65 -1.70 8.72
C ASP A 335 49.22 -1.65 8.18
N PHE A 336 49.10 -1.14 6.95
CA PHE A 336 47.80 -1.01 6.30
C PHE A 336 47.11 -2.38 6.07
N GLY A 337 47.89 -3.44 5.80
CA GLY A 337 47.33 -4.78 5.55
C GLY A 337 46.67 -5.37 6.80
N SER A 338 47.34 -5.27 7.95
CA SER A 338 46.78 -5.70 9.24
C SER A 338 45.57 -4.87 9.66
N LEU A 339 45.56 -3.56 9.37
CA LEU A 339 44.38 -2.71 9.56
C LEU A 339 43.19 -3.21 8.72
N VAL A 340 43.41 -3.47 7.42
CA VAL A 340 42.37 -3.98 6.53
C VAL A 340 41.82 -5.32 7.02
N LEU A 341 42.67 -6.25 7.46
CA LEU A 341 42.26 -7.56 7.97
C LEU A 341 41.40 -7.43 9.24
N VAL A 342 41.84 -6.62 10.20
CA VAL A 342 41.13 -6.38 11.46
C VAL A 342 39.77 -5.71 11.23
N LEU A 343 39.70 -4.75 10.31
CA LEU A 343 38.45 -4.10 9.93
C LEU A 343 37.55 -5.06 9.14
N ALA A 344 38.09 -5.91 8.28
CA ALA A 344 37.30 -6.90 7.52
C ALA A 344 36.55 -7.87 8.43
N VAL A 345 37.15 -8.29 9.55
CA VAL A 345 36.53 -9.19 10.54
C VAL A 345 35.20 -8.65 11.07
N ILE A 346 35.07 -7.33 11.26
CA ILE A 346 33.84 -6.72 11.76
C ILE A 346 32.93 -6.20 10.65
N PHE A 347 33.49 -5.59 9.60
CA PHE A 347 32.71 -4.96 8.53
C PHE A 347 32.10 -5.95 7.54
N LEU A 348 32.70 -7.13 7.31
CA LEU A 348 32.10 -8.15 6.45
C LEU A 348 30.80 -8.72 7.05
N PRO A 349 30.75 -9.17 8.33
CA PRO A 349 29.49 -9.57 8.97
C PRO A 349 28.45 -8.46 9.02
N LEU A 350 28.87 -7.22 9.30
CA LEU A 350 27.97 -6.06 9.30
C LEU A 350 27.37 -5.79 7.92
N GLY A 351 28.15 -5.93 6.85
CA GLY A 351 27.67 -5.84 5.46
C GLY A 351 26.60 -6.90 5.16
N LEU A 352 26.77 -8.13 5.64
CA LEU A 352 25.77 -9.20 5.48
C LEU A 352 24.47 -8.91 6.26
N LEU A 353 24.58 -8.34 7.45
CA LEU A 353 23.42 -7.92 8.26
C LEU A 353 22.62 -6.79 7.58
N LEU A 354 23.30 -5.86 6.92
CA LEU A 354 22.68 -4.76 6.16
C LEU A 354 21.86 -5.26 4.96
N HIS A 355 22.24 -6.38 4.35
CA HIS A 355 21.57 -6.89 3.16
C HIS A 355 20.16 -7.44 3.42
N ARG A 356 19.87 -7.91 4.65
CA ARG A 356 18.53 -8.43 4.98
C ARG A 356 17.70 -7.36 5.71
N PRO A 357 16.48 -7.02 5.24
CA PRO A 357 15.69 -5.91 5.78
C PRO A 357 15.32 -6.09 7.26
N LYS A 358 15.16 -7.34 7.72
CA LYS A 358 14.89 -7.64 9.15
C LYS A 358 16.09 -7.34 10.05
N THR A 359 17.32 -7.53 9.57
CA THR A 359 18.56 -7.29 10.33
C THR A 359 19.19 -5.93 10.01
N ALA A 360 18.75 -5.25 8.94
CA ALA A 360 19.23 -3.92 8.58
C ALA A 360 18.99 -2.89 9.70
N LEU A 361 17.91 -3.02 10.46
CA LEU A 361 17.63 -2.18 11.64
C LEU A 361 18.65 -2.35 12.78
N ILE A 362 19.40 -3.45 12.78
CA ILE A 362 20.50 -3.73 13.71
C ILE A 362 21.83 -3.30 13.09
N GLY A 363 22.09 -3.76 11.86
CA GLY A 363 23.35 -3.54 11.15
C GLY A 363 23.64 -2.08 10.81
N LEU A 364 22.62 -1.29 10.43
CA LEU A 364 22.80 0.12 10.07
C LEU A 364 23.30 0.98 11.24
N PRO A 365 22.65 0.99 12.43
CA PRO A 365 23.18 1.72 13.57
C PRO A 365 24.57 1.24 13.99
N LEU A 366 24.81 -0.08 14.01
CA LEU A 366 26.12 -0.62 14.38
C LEU A 366 27.21 -0.08 13.46
N THR A 367 27.05 -0.19 12.15
CA THR A 367 28.03 0.26 11.16
C THR A 367 28.28 1.76 11.25
N VAL A 368 27.22 2.57 11.26
CA VAL A 368 27.35 4.03 11.24
C VAL A 368 28.00 4.56 12.51
N ASN A 369 27.57 4.08 13.69
CA ASN A 369 28.15 4.52 14.96
C ASN A 369 29.57 3.97 15.15
N LEU A 370 29.84 2.74 14.71
CA LEU A 370 31.19 2.17 14.78
C LEU A 370 32.17 2.96 13.91
N VAL A 371 31.84 3.27 12.66
CA VAL A 371 32.69 4.09 11.78
C VAL A 371 32.91 5.48 12.39
N ALA A 372 31.85 6.12 12.90
CA ALA A 372 31.94 7.42 13.53
C ALA A 372 32.86 7.43 14.77
N LEU A 373 32.79 6.39 15.60
CA LEU A 373 33.59 6.27 16.83
C LEU A 373 35.02 5.81 16.59
N LEU A 374 35.26 4.93 15.61
CA LEU A 374 36.61 4.49 15.24
C LEU A 374 37.45 5.67 14.71
N ASN A 375 36.81 6.62 14.02
CA ASN A 375 37.41 7.85 13.51
C ASN A 375 38.86 7.65 13.03
N VAL A 376 39.04 6.69 12.10
CA VAL A 376 40.36 6.26 11.66
C VAL A 376 41.08 7.42 10.98
N GLN A 377 42.26 7.75 11.51
CA GLN A 377 43.13 8.81 11.03
C GLN A 377 44.50 8.25 10.65
N ASN A 378 45.29 9.05 9.92
CA ASN A 378 46.66 8.67 9.52
C ASN A 378 47.61 8.48 10.73
N THR A 379 47.26 9.03 11.89
CA THR A 379 48.03 8.88 13.13
C THR A 379 47.16 8.31 14.23
N TYR A 380 47.69 7.31 14.95
CA TYR A 380 47.03 6.76 16.12
C TYR A 380 47.15 7.73 17.29
N SER A 381 46.02 8.35 17.66
CA SER A 381 45.91 9.29 18.78
C SER A 381 44.67 8.97 19.62
N ALA A 382 44.64 7.79 20.24
CA ALA A 382 43.51 7.38 21.06
C ALA A 382 43.57 8.03 22.46
N ASN A 383 42.56 8.82 22.80
CA ASN A 383 42.35 9.37 24.13
C ASN A 383 41.01 8.85 24.70
N ILE A 384 41.08 8.15 25.84
CA ILE A 384 39.89 7.54 26.46
C ILE A 384 38.87 8.58 26.95
N GLN A 385 39.33 9.75 27.41
CA GLN A 385 38.45 10.85 27.83
C GLN A 385 37.70 11.41 26.62
N SER A 386 38.39 11.71 25.52
CA SER A 386 37.76 12.21 24.28
C SER A 386 36.80 11.17 23.69
N PHE A 387 37.16 9.89 23.75
CA PHE A 387 36.32 8.78 23.30
C PHE A 387 35.02 8.67 24.11
N ILE A 388 35.10 8.60 25.44
CA ILE A 388 33.93 8.51 26.32
C ILE A 388 33.05 9.75 26.15
N ASN A 389 33.66 10.94 26.12
CA ASN A 389 32.95 12.20 25.94
C ASN A 389 32.16 12.22 24.61
N SER A 390 32.78 11.76 23.52
CA SER A 390 32.13 11.68 22.20
C SER A 390 31.01 10.64 22.19
N ALA A 391 31.21 9.46 22.78
CA ALA A 391 30.19 8.42 22.87
C ALA A 391 28.96 8.89 23.67
N VAL A 392 29.18 9.51 24.85
CA VAL A 392 28.11 10.06 25.68
C VAL A 392 27.36 11.17 24.94
N ALA A 393 28.06 12.06 24.24
CA ALA A 393 27.44 13.08 23.39
C ALA A 393 26.53 12.47 22.33
N MET A 394 27.00 11.45 21.61
CA MET A 394 26.18 10.76 20.61
C MET A 394 24.92 10.15 21.24
N PHE A 395 25.03 9.47 22.39
CA PHE A 395 23.86 8.86 23.05
C PHE A 395 22.83 9.89 23.51
N ILE A 396 23.30 11.00 24.11
CA ILE A 396 22.41 12.09 24.53
C ILE A 396 21.76 12.74 23.30
N GLY A 397 22.50 12.93 22.21
CA GLY A 397 21.95 13.45 20.95
C GLY A 397 20.84 12.57 20.36
N ILE A 398 21.08 11.27 20.24
CA ILE A 398 20.08 10.30 19.74
C ILE A 398 18.88 10.24 20.69
N GLY A 399 19.11 10.17 22.01
CA GLY A 399 18.06 10.15 23.02
C GLY A 399 17.20 11.41 22.99
N PHE A 400 17.82 12.58 22.83
CA PHE A 400 17.12 13.85 22.67
C PHE A 400 16.26 13.87 21.40
N ALA A 401 16.78 13.35 20.28
CA ALA A 401 16.03 13.20 19.05
C ALA A 401 14.80 12.27 19.24
N VAL A 402 14.92 11.17 19.99
CA VAL A 402 13.78 10.30 20.33
C VAL A 402 12.70 11.07 21.09
N VAL A 403 13.08 11.81 22.14
CA VAL A 403 12.15 12.57 22.97
C VAL A 403 11.42 13.63 22.15
N MET A 404 12.16 14.44 21.39
CA MET A 404 11.58 15.46 20.53
C MET A 404 10.68 14.85 19.46
N THR A 405 11.08 13.73 18.88
CA THR A 405 10.26 13.07 17.86
C THR A 405 8.96 12.52 18.43
N ARG A 406 8.95 11.95 19.64
CA ARG A 406 7.71 11.56 20.32
C ARG A 406 6.80 12.74 20.64
N LEU A 407 7.38 13.88 21.04
CA LEU A 407 6.65 15.10 21.32
C LEU A 407 5.94 15.65 20.07
N PHE A 408 6.63 15.69 18.93
CA PHE A 408 6.11 16.30 17.70
C PHE A 408 5.35 15.34 16.78
N ARG A 409 5.77 14.07 16.62
CA ARG A 409 5.22 13.14 15.62
C ARG A 409 4.07 12.25 16.08
N SER A 410 3.90 12.00 17.38
CA SER A 410 2.75 11.23 17.90
C SER A 410 1.40 11.82 17.47
N VAL A 411 1.36 13.13 17.21
CA VAL A 411 0.18 13.85 16.71
C VAL A 411 -0.09 13.61 15.21
N GLY A 412 0.91 13.21 14.41
CA GLY A 412 0.84 13.21 12.94
C GLY A 412 0.24 11.97 12.30
N ALA A 413 0.60 10.76 12.75
CA ALA A 413 0.20 9.51 12.09
C ALA A 413 -1.31 9.24 12.21
N GLU A 414 -1.85 9.35 13.42
CA GLU A 414 -3.28 9.17 13.68
C GLU A 414 -4.12 10.29 13.05
N TRP A 415 -3.63 11.53 13.07
CA TRP A 415 -4.26 12.65 12.38
C TRP A 415 -4.31 12.45 10.86
N THR A 416 -3.23 11.93 10.27
CA THR A 416 -3.17 11.61 8.85
C THR A 416 -4.16 10.51 8.49
N ALA A 417 -4.25 9.45 9.30
CA ALA A 417 -5.24 8.40 9.13
C ALA A 417 -6.67 8.94 9.22
N ARG A 418 -6.99 9.74 10.24
CA ARG A 418 -8.28 10.42 10.41
C ARG A 418 -8.63 11.31 9.21
N ARG A 419 -7.67 12.09 8.73
CA ARG A 419 -7.86 12.97 7.58
C ARG A 419 -8.13 12.20 6.29
N LEU A 420 -7.40 11.10 6.05
CA LEU A 420 -7.58 10.26 4.88
C LEU A 420 -8.93 9.53 4.90
N VAL A 421 -9.37 9.02 6.05
CA VAL A 421 -10.71 8.44 6.20
C VAL A 421 -11.79 9.48 5.93
N ARG A 422 -11.65 10.69 6.48
CA ARG A 422 -12.56 11.81 6.21
C ARG A 422 -12.59 12.19 4.73
N GLN A 423 -11.44 12.16 4.06
CA GLN A 423 -11.35 12.37 2.61
C GLN A 423 -12.06 11.26 1.82
N GLY A 424 -11.99 10.01 2.30
CA GLY A 424 -12.77 8.88 1.78
C GLY A 424 -14.27 9.14 1.89
N TRP A 425 -14.77 9.51 3.07
CA TRP A 425 -16.18 9.83 3.27
C TRP A 425 -16.66 11.01 2.41
N ASN A 426 -15.88 12.09 2.31
CA ASN A 426 -16.21 13.19 1.41
C ASN A 426 -16.24 12.75 -0.06
N THR A 427 -15.29 11.91 -0.49
CA THR A 427 -15.26 11.38 -1.86
C THR A 427 -16.50 10.52 -2.16
N LEU A 428 -17.00 9.76 -1.18
CA LEU A 428 -18.24 9.00 -1.30
C LEU A 428 -19.48 9.89 -1.35
N ALA A 429 -19.52 10.94 -0.51
CA ALA A 429 -20.60 11.92 -0.54
C ALA A 429 -20.66 12.64 -1.89
N ASP A 430 -19.52 13.14 -2.39
CA ASP A 430 -19.42 13.79 -3.71
C ASP A 430 -19.84 12.84 -4.84
N ALA A 431 -19.47 11.56 -4.74
CA ALA A 431 -19.88 10.55 -5.70
C ALA A 431 -21.39 10.26 -5.64
N ALA A 432 -22.03 10.37 -4.48
CA ALA A 432 -23.48 10.21 -4.34
C ALA A 432 -24.27 11.44 -4.83
N GLU A 433 -23.78 12.65 -4.55
CA GLU A 433 -24.39 13.92 -4.99
C GLU A 433 -24.27 14.15 -6.51
N GLY A 434 -23.22 13.60 -7.12
CA GLY A 434 -22.98 13.76 -8.54
C GLY A 434 -24.16 13.29 -9.41
N ARG A 435 -24.49 14.05 -10.45
CA ARG A 435 -25.57 13.72 -11.39
C ARG A 435 -25.09 13.34 -12.79
N GLY A 436 -23.81 13.58 -13.11
CA GLY A 436 -23.21 13.24 -14.42
C GLY A 436 -22.66 11.82 -14.53
N GLN A 437 -22.06 11.48 -15.68
CA GLN A 437 -21.27 10.26 -15.86
C GLN A 437 -19.83 10.49 -15.37
N GLN A 438 -19.59 10.38 -14.07
CA GLN A 438 -18.21 10.30 -13.59
C GLN A 438 -17.59 8.97 -13.99
N ASP A 439 -16.32 8.98 -14.39
CA ASP A 439 -15.61 7.77 -14.77
C ASP A 439 -15.46 6.84 -13.56
N ARG A 440 -16.13 5.68 -13.64
CA ARG A 440 -16.01 4.58 -12.66
C ARG A 440 -14.56 4.22 -12.37
N GLN A 441 -13.70 4.36 -13.38
CA GLN A 441 -12.27 4.08 -13.28
C GLN A 441 -11.52 5.13 -12.47
N GLN A 442 -11.83 6.42 -12.65
CA GLN A 442 -11.19 7.49 -11.89
C GLN A 442 -11.56 7.40 -10.41
N PHE A 443 -12.82 7.10 -10.11
CA PHE A 443 -13.26 6.88 -8.73
C PHE A 443 -12.62 5.63 -8.12
N ALA A 444 -12.60 4.50 -8.84
CA ALA A 444 -11.97 3.27 -8.38
C ALA A 444 -10.47 3.50 -8.11
N ALA A 445 -9.76 4.16 -9.03
CA ALA A 445 -8.35 4.51 -8.86
C ALA A 445 -8.13 5.39 -7.62
N ARG A 446 -9.01 6.38 -7.38
CA ARG A 446 -8.93 7.26 -6.21
C ARG A 446 -9.18 6.54 -4.88
N MET A 447 -10.17 5.65 -4.83
CA MET A 447 -10.46 4.85 -3.64
C MET A 447 -9.35 3.84 -3.36
N LEU A 448 -8.77 3.25 -4.41
CA LEU A 448 -7.61 2.35 -4.28
C LEU A 448 -6.35 3.09 -3.81
N ASP A 449 -6.12 4.32 -4.27
CA ASP A 449 -5.02 5.17 -3.80
C ASP A 449 -5.20 5.54 -2.31
N LEU A 450 -6.41 5.96 -1.93
CA LEU A 450 -6.74 6.21 -0.52
C LEU A 450 -6.49 4.96 0.34
N LEU A 451 -6.86 3.79 -0.16
CA LEU A 451 -6.61 2.53 0.53
C LEU A 451 -5.11 2.22 0.64
N GLY A 452 -4.34 2.45 -0.41
CA GLY A 452 -2.88 2.29 -0.40
C GLY A 452 -2.18 3.23 0.59
N LEU A 453 -2.69 4.45 0.76
CA LEU A 453 -2.19 5.43 1.73
C LEU A 453 -2.64 5.15 3.18
N LEU A 454 -3.75 4.44 3.36
CA LEU A 454 -4.33 4.12 4.68
C LEU A 454 -3.89 2.77 5.23
N ALA A 455 -3.72 1.75 4.37
CA ALA A 455 -3.38 0.39 4.78
C ALA A 455 -2.17 0.29 5.75
N PRO A 456 -1.00 0.89 5.47
CA PRO A 456 0.14 0.83 6.40
C PRO A 456 -0.12 1.59 7.71
N ARG A 457 -1.00 2.60 7.70
CA ARG A 457 -1.29 3.45 8.87
C ARG A 457 -2.33 2.82 9.78
N LEU A 458 -3.35 2.16 9.22
CA LEU A 458 -4.33 1.38 9.98
C LEU A 458 -3.65 0.19 10.69
N ALA A 459 -2.68 -0.46 10.03
CA ALA A 459 -1.89 -1.53 10.65
C ALA A 459 -1.03 -1.08 11.84
N ALA A 460 -0.67 0.21 11.90
CA ALA A 460 0.09 0.81 13.00
C ALA A 460 -0.81 1.49 14.05
N THR A 461 -2.14 1.51 13.85
CA THR A 461 -3.07 2.15 14.77
C THR A 461 -3.41 1.18 15.92
N PRO A 462 -3.40 1.62 17.19
CA PRO A 462 -3.71 0.75 18.33
C PRO A 462 -5.10 0.09 18.21
N GLU A 463 -5.18 -1.19 18.57
CA GLU A 463 -6.45 -1.92 18.68
C GLU A 463 -7.35 -1.24 19.72
N GLY A 464 -8.39 -0.54 19.26
CA GLY A 464 -9.29 0.25 20.12
C GLY A 464 -9.61 1.66 19.63
N SER A 465 -8.95 2.17 18.57
CA SER A 465 -9.37 3.43 17.95
C SER A 465 -10.66 3.27 17.14
N ASP A 466 -11.57 4.25 17.20
CA ASP A 466 -12.82 4.27 16.41
C ASP A 466 -12.57 4.11 14.90
N ILE A 467 -11.41 4.54 14.42
CA ILE A 467 -11.04 4.50 12.99
C ILE A 467 -10.51 3.13 12.56
N ALA A 468 -9.98 2.33 13.49
CA ALA A 468 -9.57 0.95 13.20
C ALA A 468 -10.76 0.07 12.79
N SER A 469 -11.99 0.48 13.13
CA SER A 469 -13.24 -0.18 12.70
C SER A 469 -13.64 0.10 11.25
N VAL A 470 -13.06 1.13 10.62
CA VAL A 470 -13.43 1.55 9.25
C VAL A 470 -12.76 0.66 8.22
N ASP A 471 -13.53 -0.23 7.61
CA ASP A 471 -13.08 -1.02 6.47
C ASP A 471 -13.16 -0.21 5.16
N MET A 472 -12.04 0.42 4.78
CA MET A 472 -11.94 1.22 3.55
C MET A 472 -12.26 0.44 2.27
N LEU A 473 -12.20 -0.90 2.27
CA LEU A 473 -12.65 -1.70 1.12
C LEU A 473 -14.17 -1.74 1.04
N THR A 474 -14.84 -1.85 2.18
CA THR A 474 -16.30 -1.73 2.25
C THR A 474 -16.73 -0.34 1.77
N GLU A 475 -16.00 0.70 2.14
CA GLU A 475 -16.23 2.07 1.65
C GLU A 475 -16.02 2.18 0.12
N ALA A 476 -14.94 1.62 -0.42
CA ALA A 476 -14.71 1.56 -1.86
C ALA A 476 -15.83 0.81 -2.61
N ARG A 477 -16.33 -0.29 -2.03
CA ARG A 477 -17.46 -1.07 -2.56
C ARG A 477 -18.74 -0.24 -2.58
N ILE A 478 -19.04 0.50 -1.52
CA ILE A 478 -20.21 1.39 -1.46
C ILE A 478 -20.12 2.44 -2.58
N GLY A 479 -18.94 3.02 -2.78
CA GLY A 479 -18.66 3.96 -3.87
C GLY A 479 -18.90 3.40 -5.27
N LEU A 480 -18.48 2.16 -5.53
CA LEU A 480 -18.74 1.51 -6.83
C LEU A 480 -20.22 1.26 -7.07
N ASN A 481 -20.97 0.86 -6.04
CA ASN A 481 -22.41 0.64 -6.13
C ASN A 481 -23.18 1.96 -6.32
N ILE A 482 -22.73 3.06 -5.69
CA ILE A 482 -23.23 4.43 -5.94
C ILE A 482 -23.09 4.79 -7.42
N LEU A 483 -21.91 4.58 -8.01
CA LEU A 483 -21.68 4.90 -9.42
C LEU A 483 -22.48 4.02 -10.37
N GLN A 484 -22.67 2.76 -10.02
CA GLN A 484 -23.51 1.85 -10.79
C GLN A 484 -24.98 2.32 -10.79
N LEU A 485 -25.50 2.76 -9.64
CA LEU A 485 -26.84 3.36 -9.52
C LEU A 485 -26.99 4.68 -10.27
N ARG A 486 -25.94 5.51 -10.31
CA ARG A 486 -25.97 6.74 -11.10
C ARG A 486 -26.07 6.47 -12.60
N ARG A 487 -25.42 5.40 -13.08
CA ARG A 487 -25.45 5.03 -14.50
C ARG A 487 -26.82 4.51 -14.90
N SER A 488 -27.45 3.67 -14.07
CA SER A 488 -28.77 3.10 -14.34
C SER A 488 -29.88 4.14 -14.51
N ARG A 489 -29.70 5.36 -13.97
CA ARG A 489 -30.63 6.49 -14.20
C ARG A 489 -30.94 6.74 -15.69
N HIS A 490 -29.97 6.51 -16.60
CA HIS A 490 -30.07 6.86 -18.02
C HIS A 490 -30.93 5.90 -18.87
N GLY A 491 -31.74 5.04 -18.25
CA GLY A 491 -32.67 4.17 -18.97
C GLY A 491 -33.84 3.68 -18.11
N LEU A 492 -34.10 4.36 -16.99
CA LEU A 492 -35.18 4.01 -16.08
C LEU A 492 -36.36 4.98 -16.19
N PRO A 493 -37.59 4.54 -15.88
CA PRO A 493 -38.74 5.43 -15.80
C PRO A 493 -38.54 6.55 -14.77
N PRO A 494 -39.15 7.74 -14.96
CA PRO A 494 -38.96 8.90 -14.08
C PRO A 494 -39.21 8.61 -12.59
N ALA A 495 -40.22 7.78 -12.29
CA ALA A 495 -40.55 7.38 -10.92
C ALA A 495 -39.46 6.51 -10.25
N SER A 496 -38.74 5.70 -11.03
CA SER A 496 -37.63 4.89 -10.55
C SER A 496 -36.36 5.72 -10.40
N VAL A 497 -36.14 6.69 -11.30
CA VAL A 497 -35.05 7.67 -11.18
C VAL A 497 -35.20 8.50 -9.90
N ALA A 498 -36.39 9.06 -9.64
CA ALA A 498 -36.65 9.82 -8.41
C ALA A 498 -36.43 9.00 -7.13
N ALA A 499 -36.70 7.70 -7.16
CA ALA A 499 -36.47 6.80 -6.03
C ALA A 499 -34.97 6.58 -5.77
N ILE A 500 -34.20 6.36 -6.84
CA ILE A 500 -32.73 6.21 -6.79
C ILE A 500 -32.09 7.53 -6.33
N ASP A 501 -32.60 8.68 -6.78
CA ASP A 501 -32.10 10.00 -6.37
C ASP A 501 -32.28 10.23 -4.88
N ALA A 502 -33.45 9.89 -4.32
CA ALA A 502 -33.68 9.99 -2.89
C ALA A 502 -32.73 9.09 -2.06
N ILE A 503 -32.39 7.90 -2.56
CA ILE A 503 -31.41 7.01 -1.92
C ILE A 503 -30.00 7.62 -1.97
N LEU A 504 -29.60 8.15 -3.12
CA LEU A 504 -28.28 8.77 -3.28
C LEU A 504 -28.13 10.03 -2.42
N ASP A 505 -29.20 10.83 -2.29
CA ASP A 505 -29.23 12.00 -1.40
C ASP A 505 -29.18 11.61 0.10
N ASP A 506 -29.80 10.48 0.49
CA ASP A 506 -29.66 9.93 1.85
C ASP A 506 -28.23 9.47 2.13
N ILE A 507 -27.60 8.78 1.18
CA ILE A 507 -26.22 8.29 1.30
C ILE A 507 -25.23 9.46 1.37
N ALA A 508 -25.42 10.48 0.54
CA ALA A 508 -24.64 11.71 0.59
C ALA A 508 -24.72 12.36 1.97
N ARG A 509 -25.94 12.53 2.51
CA ARG A 509 -26.15 13.08 3.86
C ARG A 509 -25.51 12.23 4.95
N HIS A 510 -25.58 10.90 4.84
CA HIS A 510 -24.95 9.99 5.77
C HIS A 510 -23.43 10.18 5.84
N TYR A 511 -22.75 10.16 4.68
CA TYR A 511 -21.29 10.33 4.63
C TYR A 511 -20.84 11.75 4.97
N ARG A 512 -21.61 12.79 4.61
CA ARG A 512 -21.38 14.16 5.08
C ARG A 512 -21.47 14.25 6.60
N ALA A 513 -22.42 13.56 7.22
CA ALA A 513 -22.58 13.54 8.67
C ALA A 513 -21.40 12.83 9.35
N GLN A 514 -20.93 11.69 8.82
CA GLN A 514 -19.72 11.03 9.32
C GLN A 514 -18.48 11.93 9.20
N ALA A 515 -18.30 12.59 8.05
CA ALA A 515 -17.22 13.53 7.83
C ALA A 515 -17.28 14.78 8.71
N ALA A 516 -18.48 15.23 9.09
CA ALA A 516 -18.67 16.33 10.04
C ALA A 516 -18.37 15.90 11.48
N GLN A 517 -18.89 14.74 11.90
CA GLN A 517 -18.73 14.20 13.26
C GLN A 517 -17.36 13.57 13.53
N ARG A 518 -16.56 13.34 12.48
CA ARG A 518 -15.20 12.75 12.56
C ARG A 518 -15.17 11.34 13.19
N ARG A 519 -16.29 10.62 13.10
CA ARG A 519 -16.46 9.24 13.61
C ARG A 519 -17.40 8.44 12.71
N PRO A 520 -17.24 7.11 12.62
CA PRO A 520 -18.21 6.27 11.94
C PRO A 520 -19.56 6.35 12.67
N VAL A 521 -20.65 6.43 11.90
CA VAL A 521 -22.03 6.50 12.40
C VAL A 521 -22.81 5.39 11.68
N PRO A 522 -23.68 4.62 12.36
CA PRO A 522 -24.49 3.59 11.69
C PRO A 522 -25.44 4.20 10.65
N ALA A 523 -25.69 3.45 9.58
CA ALA A 523 -26.61 3.87 8.53
C ALA A 523 -28.05 4.00 9.07
N PRO A 524 -28.81 5.04 8.68
CA PRO A 524 -30.15 5.26 9.20
C PRO A 524 -31.12 4.16 8.74
N ALA A 525 -31.96 3.64 9.64
CA ALA A 525 -32.92 2.57 9.34
C ALA A 525 -33.88 2.92 8.18
N GLY A 526 -34.24 4.20 8.01
CA GLY A 526 -35.07 4.65 6.89
C GLY A 526 -34.43 4.45 5.51
N LEU A 527 -33.09 4.43 5.43
CA LEU A 527 -32.37 4.13 4.18
C LEU A 527 -32.54 2.65 3.79
N GLN A 528 -32.56 1.75 4.76
CA GLN A 528 -32.81 0.33 4.53
C GLN A 528 -34.18 0.10 3.89
N THR A 529 -35.23 0.69 4.46
CA THR A 529 -36.61 0.57 3.94
C THR A 529 -36.72 1.16 2.53
N ARG A 530 -36.04 2.28 2.25
CA ARG A 530 -36.04 2.88 0.90
C ARG A 530 -35.30 2.03 -0.13
N LEU A 531 -34.17 1.42 0.24
CA LEU A 531 -33.45 0.47 -0.62
C LEU A 531 -34.35 -0.72 -1.00
N GLU A 532 -35.05 -1.29 -0.03
CA GLU A 532 -35.96 -2.43 -0.24
C GLU A 532 -37.18 -2.06 -1.09
N ALA A 533 -37.80 -0.91 -0.83
CA ALA A 533 -38.93 -0.41 -1.62
C ALA A 533 -38.53 -0.10 -3.08
N SER A 534 -37.34 0.46 -3.28
CA SER A 534 -36.82 0.75 -4.62
C SER A 534 -36.44 -0.51 -5.38
N LEU A 535 -35.94 -1.55 -4.67
CA LEU A 535 -35.68 -2.85 -5.27
C LEU A 535 -36.95 -3.48 -5.84
N LYS A 536 -38.05 -3.49 -5.07
CA LYS A 536 -39.36 -3.98 -5.53
C LYS A 536 -39.89 -3.18 -6.73
N ARG A 537 -39.70 -1.85 -6.73
CA ARG A 537 -40.13 -0.98 -7.83
C ARG A 537 -39.33 -1.19 -9.11
N VAL A 538 -38.00 -1.32 -9.01
CA VAL A 538 -37.16 -1.53 -10.19
C VAL A 538 -37.42 -2.90 -10.83
N GLN A 539 -37.83 -3.90 -10.04
CA GLN A 539 -38.24 -5.21 -10.56
C GLN A 539 -39.47 -5.16 -11.48
N THR A 540 -40.37 -4.18 -11.32
CA THR A 540 -41.56 -4.03 -12.18
C THR A 540 -41.27 -3.31 -13.50
N VAL A 541 -40.04 -2.81 -13.70
CA VAL A 541 -39.62 -2.17 -14.96
C VAL A 541 -39.33 -3.24 -16.01
N ALA A 542 -39.57 -2.93 -17.29
CA ALA A 542 -39.21 -3.81 -18.41
C ALA A 542 -37.73 -4.24 -18.33
N ALA A 543 -37.44 -5.48 -18.71
CA ALA A 543 -36.08 -6.01 -18.72
C ALA A 543 -35.18 -5.16 -19.64
N GLY A 544 -33.99 -4.83 -19.15
CA GLY A 544 -33.06 -3.99 -19.88
C GLY A 544 -31.84 -3.64 -19.04
N LYS A 545 -30.75 -3.25 -19.71
CA LYS A 545 -29.45 -2.96 -19.08
C LYS A 545 -29.54 -2.01 -17.88
N ALA A 546 -30.38 -0.98 -17.97
CA ALA A 546 -30.56 0.00 -16.90
C ALA A 546 -31.24 -0.59 -15.66
N ARG A 547 -32.24 -1.47 -15.84
CA ARG A 547 -32.88 -2.20 -14.74
C ARG A 547 -31.86 -3.07 -14.01
N ASP A 548 -31.07 -3.83 -14.76
CA ASP A 548 -30.11 -4.78 -14.19
C ASP A 548 -29.02 -4.04 -13.39
N GLU A 549 -28.52 -2.93 -13.93
CA GLU A 549 -27.57 -2.05 -13.24
C GLU A 549 -28.15 -1.49 -11.94
N ALA A 550 -29.41 -1.08 -11.91
CA ALA A 550 -30.07 -0.58 -10.70
C ALA A 550 -30.28 -1.68 -9.65
N VAL A 551 -30.77 -2.85 -10.05
CA VAL A 551 -30.98 -3.99 -9.13
C VAL A 551 -29.66 -4.38 -8.47
N MET A 552 -28.58 -4.52 -9.24
CA MET A 552 -27.26 -4.84 -8.72
C MET A 552 -26.75 -3.79 -7.73
N GLY A 553 -26.87 -2.51 -8.07
CA GLY A 553 -26.39 -1.43 -7.20
C GLY A 553 -27.20 -1.34 -5.89
N LEU A 554 -28.52 -1.53 -5.94
CA LEU A 554 -29.39 -1.52 -4.74
C LEU A 554 -29.07 -2.70 -3.81
N ILE A 555 -28.92 -3.90 -4.35
CA ILE A 555 -28.54 -5.10 -3.58
C ILE A 555 -27.15 -4.90 -2.95
N GLY A 556 -26.18 -4.42 -3.73
CA GLY A 556 -24.82 -4.17 -3.26
C GLY A 556 -24.76 -3.14 -2.12
N LEU A 557 -25.53 -2.05 -2.22
CA LEU A 557 -25.63 -1.06 -1.14
C LEU A 557 -26.32 -1.63 0.11
N ARG A 558 -27.38 -2.43 -0.07
CA ARG A 558 -28.09 -3.05 1.06
C ARG A 558 -27.17 -3.96 1.87
N TYR A 559 -26.40 -4.83 1.21
CA TYR A 559 -25.45 -5.72 1.91
C TYR A 559 -24.25 -4.97 2.50
N ALA A 560 -23.76 -3.93 1.84
CA ALA A 560 -22.61 -3.18 2.33
C ALA A 560 -22.94 -2.28 3.52
N LEU A 561 -24.12 -1.65 3.53
CA LEU A 561 -24.57 -0.76 4.61
C LEU A 561 -25.30 -1.51 5.75
N PHE A 562 -25.94 -2.65 5.45
CA PHE A 562 -26.75 -3.42 6.40
C PHE A 562 -26.46 -4.92 6.29
N PRO A 563 -25.28 -5.39 6.74
CA PRO A 563 -24.87 -6.80 6.60
C PRO A 563 -25.70 -7.79 7.44
N GLU A 564 -26.37 -7.36 8.51
CA GLU A 564 -27.08 -8.26 9.46
C GLU A 564 -28.58 -8.47 9.15
N ALA A 565 -29.18 -7.75 8.21
CA ALA A 565 -30.64 -7.81 8.04
C ALA A 565 -31.08 -8.80 6.93
N PRO A 566 -31.99 -9.76 7.22
CA PRO A 566 -32.38 -10.85 6.31
C PRO A 566 -33.01 -10.36 4.99
N VAL A 567 -32.87 -11.18 3.94
CA VAL A 567 -33.43 -10.93 2.60
C VAL A 567 -34.94 -11.16 2.64
N VAL A 568 -35.72 -10.18 2.18
CA VAL A 568 -37.18 -10.29 2.10
C VAL A 568 -37.57 -11.20 0.93
N ASP A 569 -38.16 -12.36 1.24
CA ASP A 569 -38.89 -13.20 0.30
C ASP A 569 -40.10 -12.44 -0.28
N THR A 570 -40.32 -12.57 -1.60
CA THR A 570 -41.50 -12.12 -2.34
C THR A 570 -42.75 -12.88 -1.82
N PRO A 571 -43.97 -12.30 -1.89
CA PRO A 571 -45.09 -12.71 -1.05
C PRO A 571 -45.56 -14.13 -1.40
N ALA A 572 -45.83 -14.90 -0.34
CA ALA A 572 -46.34 -16.26 -0.38
C ALA A 572 -47.53 -16.39 -1.34
N GLN A 573 -47.41 -17.37 -2.25
CA GLN A 573 -48.56 -17.88 -2.98
C GLN A 573 -49.61 -18.35 -1.98
N THR A 574 -50.83 -17.85 -2.15
CA THR A 574 -52.03 -18.23 -1.40
C THR A 574 -52.15 -19.76 -1.37
N PRO A 575 -52.37 -20.42 -0.21
CA PRO A 575 -52.50 -21.87 -0.17
C PRO A 575 -53.75 -22.29 -0.94
N ALA A 576 -53.58 -23.14 -1.95
CA ALA A 576 -54.68 -23.80 -2.63
C ALA A 576 -55.47 -24.64 -1.61
N ALA A 577 -56.81 -24.47 -1.61
CA ALA A 577 -57.72 -25.24 -0.78
C ALA A 577 -57.58 -26.75 -1.06
N ALA A 578 -57.42 -27.54 0.00
CA ALA A 578 -57.33 -28.99 -0.07
C ALA A 578 -58.67 -29.63 -0.53
N PRO A 579 -58.66 -30.71 -1.33
CA PRO A 579 -59.85 -31.49 -1.62
C PRO A 579 -60.26 -32.32 -0.39
N GLY A 580 -61.53 -32.23 0.00
CA GLY A 580 -62.09 -32.96 1.15
C GLY A 580 -62.06 -34.47 0.99
N LEU A 581 -61.72 -35.16 2.09
CA LEU A 581 -61.89 -36.60 2.28
C LEU A 581 -63.29 -36.92 2.85
N PRO A 582 -63.86 -38.11 2.58
CA PRO A 582 -65.25 -38.43 2.88
C PRO A 582 -65.45 -38.86 4.35
N ALA A 583 -66.68 -38.62 4.84
CA ALA A 583 -67.10 -38.93 6.20
C ALA A 583 -67.19 -40.44 6.49
N PRO A 584 -66.89 -40.89 7.73
CA PRO A 584 -67.41 -42.14 8.26
C PRO A 584 -68.59 -41.88 9.22
N ARG A 585 -69.67 -42.61 8.94
CA ARG A 585 -70.92 -42.91 9.69
C ARG A 585 -71.26 -42.16 10.97
#